data_AF-A0A846SIR3-F1
#
_entry.id   AF-A0A846SIR3-F1
#
_cell.length_a   1.000
_cell.length_b   1.000
_cell.length_c   1.000
_cell.angle_alpha   90.00
_cell.angle_beta   90.00
_cell.angle_gamma   90.00
#
_symmetry.space_group_name_H-M   'P 1'
#
loop_
_entity.id
_entity.type
_entity.pdbx_description
1 polymer ?
#
loop_
_entity_poly.entity_id
_entity_poly.type
_entity_poly.pdbx_seq_one_letter_code
_entity_poly.pdbx_strand_id
1 'polypeptide(L)'
;MAADTSESNGDDPVWMTSAMLKAYSHPLRRQMIRLFSRRDFLRAADIAAELGVPANSASFHLRALADAGLIEEAPEQARDRRDRVWTGHKGPLNVGGPDSPVADEELGTAVIAALVEDHQDLMRRVTAWTPEYVAGRTTEVHAAFTQRTIRLTESEFDDAMVKINDVLSAADDAHDSADPDGRYWQVDVIAADDTI
;
A
#
# COMPACT_ATOMS: atom_id res chain seq x y z
N MET A 1 -41.55 3.88 -14.19
CA MET A 1 -40.19 4.43 -14.05
C MET A 1 -39.68 3.97 -12.70
N ALA A 2 -39.04 2.81 -12.67
CA ALA A 2 -38.33 2.33 -11.49
C ALA A 2 -36.92 2.93 -11.58
N ALA A 3 -36.49 3.62 -10.52
CA ALA A 3 -35.12 4.06 -10.38
C ALA A 3 -34.29 2.81 -10.06
N ASP A 4 -33.52 2.39 -11.05
CA ASP A 4 -32.47 1.39 -10.91
C ASP A 4 -31.37 2.04 -10.07
N THR A 5 -31.33 1.66 -8.79
CA THR A 5 -30.34 2.17 -7.85
C THR A 5 -29.18 1.20 -7.97
N SER A 6 -28.08 1.66 -8.57
CA SER A 6 -26.84 0.91 -8.69
C SER A 6 -26.42 0.37 -7.32
N GLU A 7 -26.54 -0.93 -7.12
CA GLU A 7 -25.92 -1.65 -6.01
C GLU A 7 -24.41 -1.42 -6.11
N SER A 8 -23.84 -0.75 -5.10
CA SER A 8 -22.39 -0.67 -4.93
C SER A 8 -21.88 -2.06 -4.57
N ASN A 9 -21.10 -2.69 -5.45
CA ASN A 9 -20.30 -3.88 -5.16
C ASN A 9 -19.12 -3.55 -4.20
N GLY A 10 -19.38 -2.83 -3.11
CA GLY A 10 -18.36 -2.22 -2.25
C GLY A 10 -17.93 -3.05 -1.03
N ASP A 11 -18.49 -4.24 -0.81
CA ASP A 11 -18.36 -4.94 0.49
C ASP A 11 -17.28 -6.03 0.53
N ASP A 12 -16.70 -6.44 -0.62
CA ASP A 12 -15.73 -7.54 -0.66
C ASP A 12 -14.27 -7.05 -0.57
N PRO A 13 -13.42 -7.70 0.25
CA PRO A 13 -11.99 -7.40 0.30
C PRO A 13 -11.33 -7.55 -1.08
N VAL A 14 -10.59 -6.53 -1.51
CA VAL A 14 -9.80 -6.60 -2.75
C VAL A 14 -8.55 -7.43 -2.50
N TRP A 15 -8.45 -8.60 -3.14
CA TRP A 15 -7.30 -9.51 -3.04
C TRP A 15 -6.25 -9.26 -4.12
N MET A 16 -4.98 -9.46 -3.78
CA MET A 16 -3.87 -9.43 -4.72
C MET A 16 -4.02 -10.54 -5.76
N THR A 17 -3.94 -10.16 -7.03
CA THR A 17 -3.90 -11.15 -8.11
C THR A 17 -2.60 -11.96 -8.08
N SER A 18 -2.57 -13.14 -8.71
CA SER A 18 -1.32 -13.90 -8.84
C SER A 18 -0.19 -13.12 -9.53
N ALA A 19 -0.54 -12.16 -10.42
CA ALA A 19 0.44 -11.27 -11.03
C ALA A 19 1.02 -10.27 -10.01
N MET A 20 0.17 -9.68 -9.16
CA MET A 20 0.59 -8.81 -8.07
C MET A 20 1.49 -9.56 -7.09
N LEU A 21 1.10 -10.76 -6.66
CA LEU A 21 1.90 -11.59 -5.75
C LEU A 21 3.30 -11.87 -6.31
N LYS A 22 3.39 -12.30 -7.58
CA LYS A 22 4.67 -12.54 -8.28
C LYS A 22 5.51 -11.28 -8.44
N ALA A 23 4.87 -10.14 -8.68
CA ALA A 23 5.57 -8.88 -8.84
C ALA A 23 6.11 -8.37 -7.49
N TYR A 24 5.31 -8.47 -6.43
CA TYR A 24 5.63 -8.01 -5.08
C TYR A 24 6.71 -8.86 -4.38
N SER A 25 6.75 -10.17 -4.66
CA SER A 25 7.75 -11.08 -4.07
C SER A 25 9.19 -10.77 -4.51
N HIS A 26 9.39 -10.00 -5.58
CA HIS A 26 10.72 -9.64 -6.07
C HIS A 26 11.33 -8.50 -5.23
N PRO A 27 12.48 -8.69 -4.55
CA PRO A 27 13.03 -7.71 -3.61
C PRO A 27 13.25 -6.31 -4.18
N LEU A 28 13.82 -6.21 -5.39
CA LEU A 28 14.03 -4.91 -6.04
C LEU A 28 12.71 -4.20 -6.40
N ARG A 29 11.67 -4.93 -6.78
CA ARG A 29 10.37 -4.34 -7.10
C ARG A 29 9.71 -3.82 -5.83
N ARG A 30 9.82 -4.54 -4.71
CA ARG A 30 9.37 -4.06 -3.41
C ARG A 30 10.11 -2.79 -2.97
N GLN A 31 11.42 -2.73 -3.19
CA GLN A 31 12.19 -1.48 -2.98
C GLN A 31 11.64 -0.33 -3.83
N MET A 32 11.28 -0.57 -5.10
CA MET A 32 10.67 0.44 -5.96
C MET A 32 9.30 0.88 -5.46
N ILE A 33 8.42 -0.06 -5.04
CA ILE A 33 7.10 0.26 -4.45
C ILE A 33 7.26 1.17 -3.24
N ARG A 34 8.21 0.89 -2.35
CA ARG A 34 8.48 1.73 -1.17
C ARG A 34 8.96 3.15 -1.50
N LEU A 35 9.50 3.39 -2.70
CA LEU A 35 9.85 4.75 -3.14
C LEU A 35 8.60 5.55 -3.48
N PHE A 36 7.56 4.90 -4.03
CA PHE A 36 6.26 5.55 -4.28
C PHE A 36 5.54 5.91 -2.98
N SER A 37 5.78 5.19 -1.88
CA SER A 37 5.29 5.57 -0.54
C SER A 37 5.96 6.82 0.04
N ARG A 38 6.80 7.53 -0.73
CA ARG A 38 7.51 8.75 -0.30
C ARG A 38 7.50 9.86 -1.36
N ARG A 39 7.14 9.54 -2.60
CA ARG A 39 7.19 10.44 -3.76
C ARG A 39 6.10 10.02 -4.74
N ASP A 40 5.27 10.97 -5.17
CA ASP A 40 4.13 10.69 -6.05
C ASP A 40 4.55 10.22 -7.44
N PHE A 41 5.54 10.90 -8.02
CA PHE A 41 5.85 10.73 -9.43
C PHE A 41 7.31 10.40 -9.63
N LEU A 42 7.57 9.19 -10.14
CA LEU A 42 8.94 8.71 -10.38
C LEU A 42 9.13 8.22 -11.81
N ARG A 43 10.30 8.55 -12.36
CA ARG A 43 10.80 8.02 -13.62
C ARG A 43 11.78 6.90 -13.36
N ALA A 44 12.06 6.09 -14.38
CA ALA A 44 13.09 5.06 -14.31
C ALA A 44 14.48 5.63 -13.94
N ALA A 45 14.79 6.86 -14.35
CA ALA A 45 16.04 7.52 -13.99
C ALA A 45 16.11 7.87 -12.50
N ASP A 46 15.00 8.31 -11.90
CA ASP A 46 14.91 8.64 -10.47
C ASP A 46 15.12 7.38 -9.62
N ILE A 47 14.41 6.30 -9.99
CA ILE A 47 14.55 4.98 -9.35
C ILE A 47 15.99 4.43 -9.50
N ALA A 48 16.57 4.54 -10.69
CA ALA A 48 17.92 4.07 -10.97
C ALA A 48 18.98 4.79 -10.12
N ALA A 49 18.85 6.11 -9.99
CA ALA A 49 19.74 6.92 -9.16
C ALA A 49 19.59 6.57 -7.67
N GLU A 50 18.36 6.44 -7.18
CA GLU A 50 18.08 6.16 -5.77
C GLU A 50 18.52 4.75 -5.35
N LEU A 51 18.27 3.73 -6.18
CA LEU A 51 18.56 2.33 -5.85
C LEU A 51 19.91 1.84 -6.37
N GLY A 52 20.66 2.68 -7.10
CA GLY A 52 21.96 2.31 -7.67
C GLY A 52 21.88 1.19 -8.71
N VAL A 53 20.79 1.12 -9.47
CA VAL A 53 20.56 0.10 -10.51
C VAL A 53 20.62 0.70 -11.92
N PRO A 54 20.93 -0.09 -12.96
CA PRO A 54 20.90 0.40 -14.34
C PRO A 54 19.50 0.92 -14.76
N ALA A 55 19.42 2.04 -15.48
CA ALA A 55 18.16 2.66 -15.90
C ALA A 55 17.28 1.76 -16.79
N ASN A 56 17.90 0.90 -17.61
CA ASN A 56 17.19 -0.11 -18.41
C ASN A 56 16.56 -1.19 -17.51
N SER A 57 17.24 -1.62 -16.45
CA SER A 57 16.70 -2.54 -15.43
C SER A 57 15.56 -1.89 -14.66
N ALA A 58 15.72 -0.66 -14.16
CA ALA A 58 14.63 0.08 -13.52
C ALA A 58 13.40 0.19 -14.43
N SER A 59 13.59 0.55 -15.70
CA SER A 59 12.50 0.62 -16.69
C SER A 59 11.81 -0.73 -16.92
N PHE A 60 12.54 -1.84 -16.88
CA PHE A 60 11.97 -3.17 -17.02
C PHE A 60 11.11 -3.54 -15.80
N HIS A 61 11.61 -3.30 -14.59
CA HIS A 61 10.89 -3.61 -13.37
C HIS A 61 9.64 -2.73 -13.17
N LEU A 62 9.70 -1.44 -13.51
CA LEU A 62 8.54 -0.55 -13.47
C LEU A 62 7.43 -1.02 -14.40
N ARG A 63 7.75 -1.42 -15.64
CA ARG A 63 6.72 -1.99 -16.54
C ARG A 63 6.09 -3.26 -15.96
N ALA A 64 6.90 -4.16 -15.41
CA ALA A 64 6.37 -5.37 -14.79
C ALA A 64 5.50 -5.10 -13.56
N LEU A 65 5.78 -4.03 -12.81
CA LEU A 65 4.91 -3.56 -11.73
C LEU A 65 3.60 -2.99 -12.27
N ALA A 66 3.66 -2.21 -13.35
CA ALA A 66 2.49 -1.62 -13.98
C ALA A 66 1.58 -2.68 -14.63
N ASP A 67 2.18 -3.66 -15.32
CA ASP A 67 1.47 -4.81 -15.90
C ASP A 67 0.77 -5.65 -14.82
N ALA A 68 1.31 -5.65 -13.59
CA ALA A 68 0.72 -6.31 -12.43
C ALA A 68 -0.28 -5.42 -11.66
N GLY A 69 -0.44 -4.13 -12.02
CA GLY A 69 -1.33 -3.20 -11.34
C GLY A 69 -0.82 -2.65 -10.00
N LEU A 70 0.48 -2.78 -9.71
CA LEU A 70 1.09 -2.29 -8.46
C LEU A 70 1.59 -0.84 -8.56
N ILE A 71 1.65 -0.29 -9.78
CA ILE A 71 1.92 1.11 -10.09
C ILE A 71 1.11 1.51 -11.33
N GLU A 72 0.93 2.80 -11.55
CA GLU A 72 0.17 3.34 -12.68
C GLU A 72 0.99 4.37 -13.46
N GLU A 73 0.74 4.54 -14.76
CA GLU A 73 1.38 5.59 -15.56
C GLU A 73 0.69 6.93 -15.29
N ALA A 74 1.46 7.98 -15.06
CA ALA A 74 1.02 9.35 -14.77
C ALA A 74 1.38 10.29 -15.95
N PRO A 75 0.72 10.16 -17.12
CA PRO A 75 1.09 10.87 -18.34
C PRO A 75 0.97 12.39 -18.22
N GLU A 76 0.13 12.91 -17.34
CA GLU A 76 -0.02 14.33 -17.03
C GLU A 76 1.24 14.95 -16.42
N GLN A 77 2.11 14.14 -15.82
CA GLN A 77 3.40 14.55 -15.26
C GLN A 77 4.57 14.39 -16.24
N ALA A 78 4.30 13.84 -17.43
CA ALA A 78 5.30 13.62 -18.47
C ALA A 78 5.67 14.93 -19.18
N ARG A 79 6.96 15.11 -19.47
CA ARG A 79 7.45 16.27 -20.25
C ARG A 79 7.15 16.12 -21.75
N ASP A 80 7.22 14.89 -22.27
CA ASP A 80 6.93 14.55 -23.66
C ASP A 80 6.45 13.09 -23.77
N ARG A 81 6.12 12.63 -25.00
CA ARG A 81 5.61 11.26 -25.24
C ARG A 81 6.60 10.13 -24.92
N ARG A 82 7.87 10.43 -24.69
CA ARG A 82 8.91 9.43 -24.36
C ARG A 82 9.23 9.40 -22.86
N ASP A 83 8.83 10.43 -22.13
CA ASP A 83 9.02 10.57 -20.69
C ASP A 83 7.94 9.81 -19.91
N ARG A 84 8.20 8.54 -19.60
CA ARG A 84 7.27 7.73 -18.79
C ARG A 84 7.44 8.05 -17.31
N VAL A 85 6.37 8.50 -16.69
CA VAL A 85 6.28 8.83 -15.27
C VAL A 85 5.28 7.87 -14.63
N TRP A 86 5.60 7.38 -13.45
CA TRP A 86 4.80 6.41 -12.72
C TRP A 86 4.35 6.98 -11.38
N THR A 87 3.24 6.47 -10.87
CA THR A 87 2.75 6.67 -9.49
C THR A 87 2.42 5.33 -8.83
N GLY A 88 2.37 5.31 -7.51
CA GLY A 88 2.02 4.09 -6.75
C GLY A 88 0.56 3.69 -6.93
N HIS A 89 0.28 2.39 -6.77
CA HIS A 89 -1.08 1.90 -6.62
C HIS A 89 -1.75 2.51 -5.38
N LYS A 90 -3.02 2.92 -5.53
CA LYS A 90 -3.91 3.35 -4.45
C LYS A 90 -4.79 2.18 -4.01
N GLY A 91 -4.73 1.81 -2.74
CA GLY A 91 -5.57 0.75 -2.17
C GLY A 91 -4.84 -0.26 -1.30
N PRO A 92 -5.59 -1.17 -0.63
CA PRO A 92 -5.02 -2.17 0.26
C PRO A 92 -4.35 -3.31 -0.51
N LEU A 93 -3.30 -3.89 0.07
CA LEU A 93 -2.65 -5.11 -0.43
C LEU A 93 -3.02 -6.30 0.44
N ASN A 94 -4.12 -6.98 0.11
CA ASN A 94 -4.56 -8.19 0.81
C ASN A 94 -4.08 -9.44 0.08
N VAL A 95 -3.34 -10.35 0.74
CA VAL A 95 -2.67 -11.48 0.05
C VAL A 95 -3.64 -12.55 -0.45
N GLY A 96 -4.63 -12.93 0.37
CA GLY A 96 -5.62 -13.95 0.04
C GLY A 96 -6.46 -14.32 1.26
N GLY A 97 -7.55 -15.04 1.03
CA GLY A 97 -8.50 -15.47 2.06
C GLY A 97 -9.16 -16.80 1.69
N PRO A 98 -10.04 -17.35 2.54
CA PRO A 98 -10.71 -18.63 2.30
C PRO A 98 -11.44 -18.69 0.94
N ASP A 99 -12.10 -17.60 0.55
CA ASP A 99 -12.83 -17.50 -0.72
C ASP A 99 -11.95 -16.99 -1.89
N SER A 100 -10.69 -16.67 -1.63
CA SER A 100 -9.69 -16.23 -2.61
C SER A 100 -8.30 -16.80 -2.25
N PRO A 101 -8.12 -18.13 -2.34
CA PRO A 101 -6.89 -18.78 -1.92
C PRO A 101 -5.75 -18.48 -2.90
N VAL A 102 -4.54 -18.31 -2.37
CA VAL A 102 -3.33 -18.22 -3.18
C VAL A 102 -2.97 -19.60 -3.71
N ALA A 103 -3.11 -19.83 -5.02
CA ALA A 103 -2.86 -21.13 -5.64
C ALA A 103 -1.41 -21.63 -5.51
N ASP A 104 -0.45 -20.71 -5.34
CA ASP A 104 0.96 -21.00 -5.13
C ASP A 104 1.33 -20.67 -3.67
N GLU A 105 1.28 -21.68 -2.80
CA GLU A 105 1.48 -21.52 -1.35
C GLU A 105 2.87 -20.98 -0.98
N GLU A 106 3.91 -21.39 -1.72
CA GLU A 106 5.28 -20.91 -1.50
C GLU A 106 5.38 -19.41 -1.82
N LEU A 107 4.75 -18.98 -2.93
CA LEU A 107 4.66 -17.57 -3.29
C LEU A 107 3.86 -16.78 -2.25
N GLY A 108 2.72 -17.30 -1.80
CA GLY A 108 1.90 -16.67 -0.75
C GLY A 108 2.71 -16.44 0.52
N THR A 109 3.43 -17.46 0.98
CA THR A 109 4.31 -17.40 2.15
C THR A 109 5.42 -16.36 1.98
N ALA A 110 6.05 -16.31 0.79
CA ALA A 110 7.10 -15.34 0.51
C ALA A 110 6.58 -13.89 0.51
N VAL A 111 5.36 -13.66 0.01
CA VAL A 111 4.72 -12.33 0.04
C VAL A 111 4.36 -11.93 1.48
N ILE A 112 3.83 -12.84 2.29
CA ILE A 112 3.56 -12.57 3.72
C ILE A 112 4.86 -12.19 4.44
N ALA A 113 5.95 -12.95 4.24
CA ALA A 113 7.24 -12.62 4.83
C ALA A 113 7.73 -11.22 4.40
N ALA A 114 7.54 -10.86 3.13
CA ALA A 114 7.89 -9.55 2.62
C ALA A 114 7.06 -8.41 3.24
N LEU A 115 5.75 -8.61 3.46
CA LEU A 115 4.88 -7.65 4.14
C LEU A 115 5.28 -7.50 5.62
N VAL A 116 5.67 -8.59 6.29
CA VAL A 116 6.16 -8.55 7.67
C VAL A 116 7.45 -7.73 7.78
N GLU A 117 8.39 -7.87 6.83
CA GLU A 117 9.59 -7.01 6.80
C GLU A 117 9.23 -5.52 6.64
N ASP A 118 8.31 -5.19 5.74
CA ASP A 118 7.86 -3.81 5.54
C ASP A 118 7.16 -3.26 6.80
N HIS A 119 6.41 -4.10 7.51
CA HIS A 119 5.78 -3.74 8.80
C HIS A 119 6.82 -3.48 9.91
N GLN A 120 7.85 -4.34 10.01
CA GLN A 120 8.94 -4.15 10.96
C GLN A 120 9.68 -2.83 10.70
N ASP A 121 9.85 -2.45 9.43
CA ASP A 121 10.43 -1.19 9.04
C ASP A 121 9.56 0.02 9.44
N LEU A 122 8.25 -0.06 9.28
CA LEU A 122 7.31 0.95 9.79
C LEU A 122 7.41 1.06 11.32
N MET A 123 7.34 -0.05 12.04
CA MET A 123 7.44 -0.08 13.51
C MET A 123 8.75 0.51 14.03
N ARG A 124 9.87 0.27 13.35
CA ARG A 124 11.15 0.89 13.70
C ARG A 124 11.11 2.41 13.58
N ARG A 125 10.48 2.95 12.52
CA ARG A 125 10.32 4.41 12.34
C ARG A 125 9.42 5.01 13.41
N VAL A 126 8.27 4.38 13.66
CA VAL A 126 7.30 4.83 14.67
C VAL A 126 7.95 4.86 16.06
N THR A 127 8.58 3.76 16.47
CA THR A 127 9.19 3.65 17.81
C THR A 127 10.40 4.56 18.01
N ALA A 128 11.16 4.88 16.96
CA ALA A 128 12.25 5.85 17.02
C ALA A 128 11.76 7.29 17.25
N TRP A 129 10.59 7.65 16.70
CA TRP A 129 10.03 9.00 16.78
C TRP A 129 9.15 9.23 18.03
N THR A 130 8.35 8.23 18.42
CA THR A 130 7.34 8.34 19.50
C THR A 130 7.86 8.94 20.81
N PRO A 131 9.10 8.65 21.30
CA PRO A 131 9.63 9.24 22.52
C PRO A 131 9.69 10.77 22.54
N GLU A 132 9.89 11.41 21.38
CA GLU A 132 9.86 12.88 21.25
C GLU A 132 8.44 13.42 21.39
N TYR A 133 7.48 12.75 20.78
CA TYR A 133 6.07 13.15 20.79
C TYR A 133 5.43 12.97 22.17
N VAL A 134 5.58 11.80 22.80
CA VAL A 134 4.97 11.52 24.11
C VAL A 134 5.55 12.35 25.24
N ALA A 135 6.79 12.84 25.08
CA ALA A 135 7.41 13.75 26.03
C ALA A 135 7.03 15.22 25.80
N GLY A 136 6.23 15.52 24.77
CA GLY A 136 5.82 16.89 24.43
C GLY A 136 6.92 17.75 23.83
N ARG A 137 8.01 17.15 23.31
CA ARG A 137 9.12 17.89 22.68
C ARG A 137 8.81 18.30 21.23
N THR A 138 7.80 17.69 20.63
CA THR A 138 7.24 18.10 19.34
C THR A 138 5.72 18.09 19.40
N THR A 139 5.10 19.02 18.66
CA THR A 139 3.65 19.08 18.44
C THR A 139 3.26 18.59 17.04
N GLU A 140 4.22 18.38 16.15
CA GLU A 140 3.96 17.89 14.80
C GLU A 140 3.74 16.39 14.83
N VAL A 141 2.62 15.92 14.28
CA VAL A 141 2.30 14.49 14.20
C VAL A 141 2.99 13.88 12.99
N HIS A 142 3.82 12.86 13.22
CA HIS A 142 4.48 12.05 12.18
C HIS A 142 4.10 10.57 12.23
N ALA A 143 3.56 10.09 13.35
CA ALA A 143 3.05 8.73 13.49
C ALA A 143 1.95 8.67 14.55
N ALA A 144 1.19 7.58 14.52
CA ALA A 144 0.33 7.15 15.61
C ALA A 144 0.71 5.72 15.99
N PHE A 145 0.71 5.42 17.29
CA PHE A 145 0.86 4.07 17.80
C PHE A 145 -0.33 3.76 18.70
N THR A 146 -1.25 2.96 18.19
CA THR A 146 -2.54 2.67 18.83
C THR A 146 -2.67 1.17 19.04
N GLN A 147 -2.94 0.77 20.28
CA GLN A 147 -3.25 -0.62 20.63
C GLN A 147 -4.60 -0.66 21.33
N ARG A 148 -5.48 -1.56 20.90
CA ARG A 148 -6.80 -1.77 21.51
C ARG A 148 -7.13 -3.26 21.57
N THR A 149 -7.90 -3.65 22.57
CA THR A 149 -8.50 -4.98 22.68
C THR A 149 -10.01 -4.80 22.71
N ILE A 150 -10.71 -5.48 21.81
CA ILE A 150 -12.16 -5.41 21.66
C ILE A 150 -12.71 -6.83 21.54
N ARG A 151 -13.99 -7.02 21.90
CA ARG A 151 -14.67 -8.31 21.77
C ARG A 151 -15.72 -8.21 20.67
N LEU A 152 -15.51 -8.96 19.60
CA LEU A 152 -16.37 -9.02 18.42
C LEU A 152 -16.63 -10.50 18.07
N THR A 153 -17.74 -10.76 17.40
CA THR A 153 -17.93 -11.96 16.59
C THR A 153 -17.12 -11.86 15.28
N GLU A 154 -16.98 -12.96 14.55
CA GLU A 154 -16.32 -12.99 13.23
C GLU A 154 -16.96 -11.99 12.25
N SER A 155 -18.29 -12.04 12.08
CA SER A 155 -19.01 -11.10 11.21
C SER A 155 -18.87 -9.64 11.67
N GLU A 156 -18.86 -9.37 12.97
CA GLU A 156 -18.62 -8.00 13.47
C GLU A 156 -17.17 -7.53 13.23
N PHE A 157 -16.19 -8.45 13.21
CA PHE A 157 -14.80 -8.15 12.90
C PHE A 157 -14.63 -7.83 11.41
N ASP A 158 -15.19 -8.65 10.52
CA ASP A 158 -15.15 -8.43 9.07
C ASP A 158 -15.80 -7.08 8.71
N ASP A 159 -17.00 -6.82 9.25
CA ASP A 159 -17.69 -5.54 9.10
C ASP A 159 -16.85 -4.34 9.57
N ALA A 160 -16.07 -4.51 10.64
CA ALA A 160 -15.21 -3.45 11.17
C ALA A 160 -14.00 -3.21 10.26
N MET A 161 -13.41 -4.27 9.70
CA MET A 161 -12.27 -4.17 8.79
C MET A 161 -12.65 -3.51 7.46
N VAL A 162 -13.82 -3.84 6.90
CA VAL A 162 -14.38 -3.15 5.72
C VAL A 162 -14.52 -1.65 6.00
N LYS A 163 -15.18 -1.27 7.09
CA LYS A 163 -15.37 0.14 7.45
C LYS A 163 -14.05 0.89 7.68
N ILE A 164 -13.02 0.25 8.23
CA ILE A 164 -11.69 0.85 8.37
C ILE A 164 -11.10 1.16 6.99
N ASN A 165 -11.15 0.21 6.06
CA ASN A 165 -10.64 0.38 4.71
C ASN A 165 -11.42 1.43 3.92
N ASP A 166 -12.74 1.50 4.07
CA ASP A 166 -13.58 2.51 3.43
C ASP A 166 -13.22 3.92 3.88
N VAL A 167 -12.99 4.11 5.18
CA VAL A 167 -12.58 5.41 5.72
C VAL A 167 -11.22 5.84 5.17
N LEU A 168 -10.26 4.92 5.06
CA LEU A 168 -8.93 5.21 4.49
C LEU A 168 -9.01 5.51 2.99
N SER A 169 -9.77 4.71 2.23
CA SER A 169 -9.97 4.90 0.79
C SER A 169 -10.67 6.23 0.50
N ALA A 170 -11.74 6.55 1.23
CA ALA A 170 -12.45 7.82 1.07
C ALA A 170 -11.55 9.03 1.41
N ALA A 171 -10.62 8.89 2.36
CA ALA A 171 -9.66 9.95 2.68
C ALA A 171 -8.60 10.13 1.58
N ASP A 172 -8.11 9.05 0.97
CA ASP A 172 -7.18 9.11 -0.18
C ASP A 172 -7.84 9.69 -1.44
N ASP A 173 -9.08 9.28 -1.73
CA ASP A 173 -9.86 9.78 -2.88
C ASP A 173 -10.20 11.27 -2.75
N ALA A 174 -10.42 11.75 -1.52
CA ALA A 174 -10.73 13.15 -1.26
C ALA A 174 -9.50 14.06 -1.26
N HIS A 175 -8.28 13.52 -1.23
CA HIS A 175 -7.05 14.30 -1.14
C HIS A 175 -6.68 14.95 -2.48
N ASP A 176 -6.33 16.23 -2.46
CA ASP A 176 -5.74 16.93 -3.60
C ASP A 176 -4.25 16.58 -3.70
N SER A 177 -3.87 15.84 -4.73
CA SER A 177 -2.48 15.43 -4.97
C SER A 177 -1.54 16.60 -5.28
N ALA A 178 -2.06 17.80 -5.54
CA ALA A 178 -1.27 19.01 -5.72
C ALA A 178 -1.04 19.80 -4.41
N ASP A 179 -1.64 19.38 -3.29
CA ASP A 179 -1.48 20.05 -2.00
C ASP A 179 -0.03 19.89 -1.47
N PRO A 180 0.74 20.99 -1.34
CA PRO A 180 2.13 20.92 -0.90
C PRO A 180 2.29 20.48 0.56
N ASP A 181 1.22 20.52 1.36
CA ASP A 181 1.22 20.05 2.76
C ASP A 181 0.86 18.55 2.86
N GLY A 182 0.55 17.91 1.72
CA GLY A 182 0.31 16.46 1.62
C GLY A 182 1.52 15.66 2.10
N ARG A 183 1.26 14.62 2.91
CA ARG A 183 2.28 13.70 3.42
C ARG A 183 1.88 12.26 3.17
N TYR A 184 2.86 11.44 2.84
CA TYR A 184 2.67 10.00 2.73
C TYR A 184 2.49 9.34 4.09
N TRP A 185 1.35 8.70 4.29
CA TRP A 185 1.06 7.88 5.46
C TRP A 185 1.03 6.41 5.06
N GLN A 186 1.97 5.64 5.61
CA GLN A 186 1.87 4.18 5.58
C GLN A 186 1.04 3.74 6.79
N VAL A 187 -0.05 3.04 6.53
CA VAL A 187 -0.95 2.50 7.56
C VAL A 187 -1.01 0.99 7.39
N ASP A 188 -0.54 0.27 8.40
CA ASP A 188 -0.63 -1.19 8.46
C ASP A 188 -1.63 -1.55 9.57
N VAL A 189 -2.60 -2.42 9.25
CA VAL A 189 -3.55 -2.96 10.25
C VAL A 189 -3.22 -4.43 10.48
N ILE A 190 -2.85 -4.76 11.71
CA ILE A 190 -2.62 -6.14 12.16
C ILE A 190 -3.59 -6.44 13.29
N ALA A 191 -4.34 -7.52 13.14
CA ALA A 191 -5.29 -7.99 14.13
C ALA A 191 -5.24 -9.51 14.21
N ALA A 192 -5.48 -10.03 15.40
CA ALA A 192 -5.58 -11.46 15.70
C ALA A 192 -6.52 -11.63 16.91
N ASP A 193 -7.24 -12.74 16.94
CA ASP A 193 -7.87 -13.23 18.18
C ASP A 193 -6.85 -14.04 19.01
N ASP A 194 -7.29 -14.61 20.12
CA ASP A 194 -6.45 -15.39 21.04
C ASP A 194 -6.35 -16.88 20.69
N THR A 195 -6.86 -17.30 19.53
CA THR A 195 -6.91 -18.71 19.12
C THR A 195 -5.74 -19.14 18.22
N ILE A 196 -4.91 -18.20 17.75
CA ILE A 196 -3.75 -18.43 16.88
C ILE A 196 -2.40 -18.10 17.53
#